data_AF-A0A933J3B3-F1
#
_entry.id   AF-A0A933J3B3-F1
#
_cell.length_a   1.000
_cell.length_b   1.000
_cell.length_c   1.000
_cell.angle_alpha   90.00
_cell.angle_beta   90.00
_cell.angle_gamma   90.00
#
_symmetry.space_group_name_H-M   'P 1'
#
loop_
_entity.id
_entity.type
_entity.pdbx_description
1 polymer ?
#
loop_
_entity_poly.entity_id
_entity_poly.type
_entity_poly.pdbx_seq_one_letter_code
_entity_poly.pdbx_strand_id
1 'polypeptide(L)'
;MTLASEKTSGARPVARGDEAAFETIFLEHYSRVYGVLFRLVGDRAEAEDLALETFWRLWERAPAQAENLGGWLYRVAVNLGYNALRAAKRRAQYEDQAGRDALDINAPPDPADEVERAE
;
A
#
# COMPACT_ATOMS: atom_id res chain seq x y z
N MET A 1 -13.35 45.56 -10.08
CA MET A 1 -14.33 44.64 -9.48
C MET A 1 -13.69 43.25 -9.46
N THR A 2 -13.08 42.93 -8.31
CA THR A 2 -12.68 41.60 -7.76
C THR A 2 -11.87 40.66 -8.68
N LEU A 3 -10.53 40.75 -8.69
CA LEU A 3 -9.55 40.10 -7.78
C LEU A 3 -9.24 38.63 -8.13
N ALA A 4 -8.10 38.47 -8.83
CA ALA A 4 -7.05 37.46 -8.66
C ALA A 4 -7.44 36.09 -8.06
N SER A 5 -7.59 35.09 -8.93
CA SER A 5 -7.49 33.67 -8.59
C SER A 5 -6.05 33.19 -8.85
N GLU A 6 -5.13 33.62 -7.99
CA GLU A 6 -3.78 33.05 -7.87
C GLU A 6 -3.46 32.96 -6.38
N LYS A 7 -3.85 31.83 -5.78
CA LYS A 7 -3.33 31.39 -4.48
C LYS A 7 -2.99 29.91 -4.63
N THR A 8 -1.90 29.63 -5.34
CA THR A 8 -1.07 28.47 -5.00
C THR A 8 -0.63 28.71 -3.56
N SER A 9 -1.36 28.09 -2.62
CA SER A 9 -0.99 28.08 -1.22
C SER A 9 0.34 27.34 -1.13
N GLY A 10 1.43 28.08 -0.97
CA GLY A 10 2.75 27.52 -0.73
C GLY A 10 2.69 26.71 0.55
N ALA A 11 2.63 25.38 0.41
CA ALA A 11 2.64 24.47 1.54
C ALA A 11 3.95 24.72 2.32
N ARG A 12 3.82 25.26 3.54
CA ARG A 12 4.95 25.36 4.47
C ARG A 12 5.46 23.94 4.72
N PRO A 13 6.79 23.70 4.70
CA PRO A 13 7.32 22.40 5.06
C PRO A 13 6.82 22.01 6.46
N VAL A 14 6.30 20.79 6.59
CA VAL A 14 5.88 20.23 7.89
C VAL A 14 7.15 20.04 8.72
N ALA A 15 7.45 21.02 9.57
CA ALA A 15 8.44 20.84 10.61
C ALA A 15 7.87 19.83 11.62
N ARG A 16 8.69 18.87 12.07
CA ARG A 16 8.29 17.90 13.09
C ARG A 16 7.75 18.67 14.31
N GLY A 17 6.47 18.54 14.62
CA GLY A 17 5.77 19.26 15.70
C GLY A 17 4.74 20.32 15.26
N ASP A 18 4.59 20.60 13.97
CA ASP A 18 3.51 21.46 13.44
C ASP A 18 2.27 20.62 13.08
N GLU A 19 1.55 20.19 14.11
CA GLU A 19 0.40 19.29 13.99
C GLU A 19 -0.75 19.91 13.18
N ALA A 20 -0.97 21.22 13.30
CA ALA A 20 -1.99 21.96 12.54
C ALA A 20 -1.68 22.02 11.03
N ALA A 21 -0.41 22.19 10.67
CA ALA A 21 0.00 22.13 9.26
C ALA A 21 -0.20 20.72 8.68
N PHE A 22 0.14 19.68 9.45
CA PHE A 22 -0.09 18.30 9.03
C PHE A 22 -1.57 17.97 8.86
N GLU A 23 -2.42 18.37 9.81
CA GLU A 23 -3.87 18.15 9.74
C GLU A 23 -4.47 18.78 8.48
N THR A 24 -4.08 20.01 8.16
CA THR A 24 -4.53 20.70 6.93
C THR A 24 -4.16 19.90 5.68
N ILE A 25 -2.91 19.45 5.59
CA ILE A 25 -2.42 18.64 4.47
C ILE A 25 -3.15 17.30 4.40
N PHE A 26 -3.37 16.65 5.54
CA PHE A 26 -4.07 15.38 5.62
C PHE A 26 -5.50 15.52 5.07
N LEU A 27 -6.27 16.50 5.57
CA LEU A 27 -7.64 16.75 5.14
C LEU A 27 -7.72 17.09 3.65
N GLU A 28 -6.75 17.84 3.11
CA GLU A 28 -6.71 18.21 1.70
C GLU A 28 -6.40 17.03 0.77
N HIS A 29 -5.46 16.15 1.16
CA HIS A 29 -4.91 15.14 0.25
C HIS A 29 -5.41 13.71 0.48
N TYR A 30 -5.96 13.39 1.65
CA TYR A 30 -6.30 12.01 2.04
C TYR A 30 -7.22 11.34 1.02
N SER A 31 -8.31 12.01 0.62
CA SER A 31 -9.30 11.46 -0.32
C SER A 31 -8.67 11.05 -1.66
N ARG A 32 -7.71 11.85 -2.17
CA ARG A 32 -7.01 11.57 -3.42
C ARG A 32 -6.02 10.40 -3.26
N VAL A 33 -5.26 10.38 -2.16
CA VAL A 33 -4.31 9.30 -1.86
C VAL A 33 -5.04 7.97 -1.70
N TYR A 34 -6.07 7.94 -0.86
CA TYR A 34 -6.95 6.79 -0.69
C TYR A 34 -7.55 6.34 -2.03
N GLY A 35 -8.07 7.27 -2.83
CA GLY A 35 -8.69 6.94 -4.12
C GLY A 35 -7.72 6.31 -5.13
N VAL A 36 -6.43 6.67 -5.10
CA VAL A 36 -5.39 6.04 -5.94
C VAL A 36 -5.09 4.63 -5.43
N LEU A 37 -4.90 4.49 -4.11
CA LEU A 37 -4.59 3.20 -3.48
C LEU A 37 -5.73 2.21 -3.67
N PHE A 38 -6.98 2.61 -3.43
CA PHE A 38 -8.16 1.77 -3.61
C PHE A 38 -8.30 1.26 -5.05
N ARG A 39 -8.02 2.11 -6.05
CA ARG A 39 -8.01 1.68 -7.46
C ARG A 39 -6.88 0.67 -7.77
N LEU A 40 -5.80 0.72 -7.02
CA LEU A 40 -4.63 -0.13 -7.22
C LEU A 40 -4.78 -1.47 -6.52
N VAL A 41 -5.23 -1.49 -5.26
CA VAL A 41 -5.30 -2.72 -4.44
C VAL A 41 -6.67 -3.37 -4.42
N GLY A 42 -7.75 -2.62 -4.72
CA GLY A 42 -9.13 -3.14 -4.78
C GLY A 42 -9.77 -3.48 -3.44
N ASP A 43 -9.01 -3.48 -2.35
CA ASP A 43 -9.49 -3.69 -0.99
C ASP A 43 -9.56 -2.36 -0.22
N ARG A 44 -10.65 -2.18 0.55
CA ARG A 44 -10.89 -0.95 1.30
C ARG A 44 -9.95 -0.81 2.49
N ALA A 45 -9.80 -1.86 3.28
CA ALA A 45 -9.01 -1.81 4.51
C ALA A 45 -7.52 -1.61 4.19
N GLU A 46 -7.00 -2.38 3.24
CA GLU A 46 -5.63 -2.24 2.74
C GLU A 46 -5.39 -0.82 2.16
N ALA A 47 -6.37 -0.26 1.44
CA ALA A 47 -6.23 1.10 0.91
C ALA A 47 -6.20 2.18 2.02
N GLU A 48 -7.00 2.03 3.07
CA GLU A 48 -6.98 2.90 4.25
C GLU A 48 -5.63 2.80 4.98
N ASP A 49 -5.14 1.58 5.23
CA ASP A 49 -3.85 1.34 5.90
C ASP A 49 -2.67 1.93 5.12
N LEU A 50 -2.62 1.69 3.80
CA LEU A 50 -1.56 2.25 2.94
C LEU A 50 -1.64 3.78 2.83
N ALA A 51 -2.85 4.35 2.91
CA ALA A 51 -3.03 5.80 2.92
C ALA A 51 -2.45 6.38 4.22
N LEU A 52 -2.79 5.80 5.37
CA LEU A 52 -2.24 6.20 6.67
C LEU A 52 -0.72 6.06 6.70
N GLU A 53 -0.16 4.96 6.20
CA GLU A 53 1.30 4.76 6.08
C GLU A 53 1.95 5.83 5.17
N THR A 54 1.27 6.28 4.12
CA THR A 54 1.76 7.38 3.26
C THR A 54 1.90 8.68 4.05
N PHE A 55 0.91 9.03 4.86
CA PHE A 55 0.94 10.22 5.70
C PHE A 55 1.88 10.07 6.90
N TRP A 56 2.05 8.86 7.43
CA TRP A 56 3.07 8.57 8.44
C TRP A 56 4.48 8.86 7.89
N ARG A 57 4.76 8.43 6.65
CA ARG A 57 6.03 8.76 5.98
C ARG A 57 6.19 10.25 5.73
N LEU A 58 5.11 10.97 5.45
CA LEU A 58 5.14 12.43 5.34
C LEU A 58 5.57 13.05 6.66
N TRP A 59 4.97 12.61 7.77
CA TRP A 59 5.30 13.09 9.10
C TRP A 59 6.75 12.80 9.49
N GLU A 60 7.26 11.61 9.14
CA GLU A 60 8.63 11.22 9.48
C GLU A 60 9.69 11.92 8.60
N ARG A 61 9.41 12.07 7.30
CA ARG A 61 10.40 12.44 6.28
C ARG A 61 9.86 13.47 5.28
N ALA A 62 9.21 14.52 5.79
CA ALA A 62 8.68 15.58 4.96
C ALA A 62 9.76 16.12 4.01
N PRO A 63 9.52 16.18 2.68
CA PRO A 63 10.49 16.75 1.75
C PRO A 63 10.76 18.21 2.10
N ALA A 64 12.04 18.59 2.15
CA ALA A 64 12.47 19.93 2.56
C ALA A 64 11.97 21.06 1.62
N GLN A 65 11.63 20.71 0.37
CA GLN A 65 11.09 21.62 -0.64
C GLN A 65 9.80 21.03 -1.20
N ALA A 66 8.68 21.46 -0.64
CA ALA A 66 7.35 20.98 -1.02
C ALA A 66 6.75 21.77 -2.19
N GLU A 67 7.53 22.05 -3.26
CA GLU A 67 6.96 22.69 -4.47
C GLU A 67 5.88 21.80 -5.12
N ASN A 68 5.95 20.48 -4.93
CA ASN A 68 4.93 19.54 -5.39
C ASN A 68 4.67 18.41 -4.39
N LEU A 69 4.07 18.76 -3.24
CA LEU A 69 3.66 17.80 -2.21
C LEU A 69 2.73 16.71 -2.75
N GLY A 70 1.76 17.08 -3.58
CA GLY A 70 0.80 16.14 -4.18
C GLY A 70 1.49 15.07 -5.04
N GLY A 71 2.49 15.44 -5.84
CA GLY A 71 3.29 14.51 -6.62
C GLY A 71 4.16 13.59 -5.76
N TRP A 72 4.70 14.10 -4.65
CA TRP A 72 5.42 13.28 -3.69
C TRP A 72 4.49 12.25 -3.02
N LEU A 73 3.32 12.68 -2.54
CA LEU A 73 2.31 11.80 -1.94
C LEU A 73 1.86 10.71 -2.92
N TYR A 74 1.59 11.09 -4.18
CA TYR A 74 1.23 10.15 -5.23
C TYR A 74 2.32 9.08 -5.43
N ARG A 75 3.59 9.49 -5.52
CA ARG A 75 4.72 8.56 -5.71
C ARG A 75 4.84 7.58 -4.54
N VAL A 76 4.75 8.08 -3.30
CA VAL A 76 4.83 7.23 -2.11
C VAL A 76 3.67 6.24 -2.08
N ALA A 77 2.44 6.70 -2.29
CA ALA A 77 1.24 5.87 -2.29
C ALA A 77 1.31 4.78 -3.36
N VAL A 78 1.65 5.11 -4.61
CA VAL A 78 1.76 4.14 -5.71
C VAL A 78 2.85 3.09 -5.42
N ASN A 79 3.99 3.50 -4.87
CA ASN A 79 5.05 2.56 -4.50
C ASN A 79 4.59 1.60 -3.40
N LEU A 80 3.90 2.11 -2.38
CA LEU A 80 3.32 1.31 -1.30
C LEU A 80 2.30 0.30 -1.85
N GLY A 81 1.36 0.75 -2.69
CA GLY A 81 0.36 -0.13 -3.30
C GLY A 81 0.99 -1.22 -4.20
N TYR A 82 2.00 -0.90 -5.01
CA TYR A 82 2.70 -1.93 -5.77
C TYR A 82 3.44 -2.93 -4.87
N ASN A 83 4.02 -2.48 -3.76
CA ASN A 83 4.64 -3.38 -2.80
C ASN A 83 3.63 -4.31 -2.13
N ALA A 84 2.46 -3.78 -1.75
CA ALA A 84 1.35 -4.55 -1.20
C ALA A 84 0.86 -5.62 -2.19
N LEU A 85 0.62 -5.25 -3.45
CA LEU A 85 0.23 -6.19 -4.51
C LEU A 85 1.28 -7.31 -4.71
N ARG A 86 2.57 -6.96 -4.74
CA ARG A 86 3.65 -7.96 -4.84
C ARG A 86 3.67 -8.88 -3.64
N ALA A 87 3.43 -8.36 -2.43
CA ALA A 87 3.38 -9.16 -1.21
C ALA A 87 2.16 -10.10 -1.21
N ALA A 88 0.99 -9.61 -1.60
CA ALA A 88 -0.22 -10.40 -1.74
C ALA A 88 -0.05 -11.54 -2.75
N LYS A 89 0.55 -11.25 -3.92
CA LYS A 89 0.86 -12.29 -4.92
C LYS A 89 1.78 -13.38 -4.36
N ARG A 90 2.82 -13.01 -3.62
CA ARG A 90 3.71 -13.99 -2.99
C ARG A 90 2.99 -14.85 -1.95
N ARG A 91 2.13 -14.24 -1.11
CA ARG A 91 1.32 -14.98 -0.13
C ARG A 91 0.43 -16.01 -0.80
N ALA A 92 -0.31 -15.60 -1.84
CA ALA A 92 -1.15 -16.52 -2.61
C ALA A 92 -0.36 -17.69 -3.21
N GLN A 93 0.85 -17.44 -3.73
CA GLN A 93 1.71 -18.52 -4.25
C GLN A 93 2.14 -19.53 -3.18
N TYR A 94 2.48 -19.06 -1.97
CA TYR A 94 2.83 -19.94 -0.86
C TYR A 94 1.62 -20.71 -0.33
N GLU A 95 0.45 -20.07 -0.26
CA GLU A 95 -0.80 -20.72 0.14
C GLU A 95 -1.20 -21.81 -0.86
N ASP A 96 -1.11 -21.54 -2.16
CA ASP A 96 -1.35 -22.54 -3.21
C ASP A 96 -0.39 -23.72 -3.11
N GLN A 97 0.91 -23.45 -2.91
CA GLN A 97 1.91 -24.52 -2.77
C GLN A 97 1.67 -25.36 -1.51
N ALA A 98 1.44 -24.71 -0.37
CA ALA A 98 1.13 -25.42 0.88
C ALA A 98 -0.16 -26.25 0.76
N GLY A 99 -1.16 -25.75 0.05
CA GLY A 99 -2.37 -26.50 -0.27
C GLY A 99 -2.08 -27.75 -1.11
N ARG A 100 -1.23 -27.65 -2.14
CA ARG A 100 -0.81 -28.80 -2.95
C ARG A 100 -0.04 -29.84 -2.13
N ASP A 101 0.92 -29.39 -1.33
CA ASP A 101 1.71 -30.27 -0.47
C ASP A 101 0.81 -31.00 0.55
N ALA A 102 -0.18 -30.30 1.11
CA ALA A 102 -1.14 -30.91 2.02
C ALA A 102 -2.05 -31.95 1.33
N LEU A 103 -2.41 -31.75 0.06
CA LEU A 103 -3.16 -32.74 -0.72
C LEU A 103 -2.30 -33.97 -1.05
N ASP A 104 -1.01 -33.77 -1.35
CA ASP A 104 -0.06 -34.82 -1.67
C ASP A 104 0.25 -35.71 -0.44
N ILE A 105 0.46 -35.10 0.73
CA ILE A 105 0.67 -35.83 2.00
C ILE A 105 -0.52 -36.73 2.36
N ASN A 106 -1.74 -36.32 2.01
CA ASN A 106 -2.97 -37.09 2.29
C ASN A 106 -3.37 -37.99 1.11
N ALA A 107 -2.57 -38.07 0.04
CA ALA A 107 -2.83 -38.99 -1.04
C ALA A 107 -2.69 -40.44 -0.53
N PRO A 108 -3.62 -41.35 -0.88
CA PRO A 108 -3.39 -42.77 -0.64
C PRO A 108 -2.04 -43.17 -1.27
N PRO A 109 -1.26 -44.05 -0.63
CA PRO A 109 -0.01 -44.54 -1.22
C PRO A 109 -0.27 -45.05 -2.63
N ASP A 110 0.68 -44.81 -3.54
CA ASP A 110 0.54 -45.31 -4.90
C ASP A 110 0.39 -46.83 -4.84
N PRO A 111 -0.66 -47.43 -5.43
CA PRO A 111 -0.78 -48.89 -5.49
C PRO A 111 0.45 -49.57 -6.08
N ALA A 112 1.26 -48.87 -6.90
CA ALA A 112 2.57 -49.37 -7.35
C ALA A 112 3.58 -49.54 -6.19
N ASP A 113 3.61 -48.62 -5.22
CA ASP A 113 4.47 -48.69 -4.03
C ASP A 113 4.05 -49.82 -3.08
N GLU A 114 2.77 -50.21 -3.09
CA GLU A 114 2.27 -51.35 -2.31
C GLU A 114 2.72 -52.70 -2.89
N VAL A 115 2.80 -52.81 -4.22
CA VAL A 115 3.24 -54.03 -4.91
C VAL A 115 4.73 -54.29 -4.67
N GLU A 116 5.56 -53.24 -4.65
CA GLU A 116 7.01 -53.36 -4.43
C GLU A 116 7.39 -53.75 -3.00
N ARG A 117 6.53 -53.48 -2.00
CA ARG A 117 6.75 -53.89 -0.59
C ARG A 117 6.28 -55.32 -0.29
N ALA A 118 5.56 -55.94 -1.21
CA ALA A 118 5.01 -57.29 -1.05
C ALA A 118 5.89 -58.40 -1.67
N GLU A 119 6.99 -58.03 -2.33
CA GLU A 119 8.04 -58.93 -2.84
C GLU A 119 9.22 -59.07 -1.85
#